data_AF-A0A6A5UUG9-F1
#
_entry.id   AF-A0A6A5UUG9-F1
#
_cell.length_a   1.000
_cell.length_b   1.000
_cell.length_c   1.000
_cell.angle_alpha   90.00
_cell.angle_beta   90.00
_cell.angle_gamma   90.00
#
_symmetry.space_group_name_H-M   'P 1'
#
loop_
_entity.id
_entity.type
_entity.pdbx_description
1 polymer ?
#
loop_
_entity_poly.entity_id
_entity_poly.type
_entity_poly.pdbx_seq_one_letter_code
_entity_poly.pdbx_strand_id
1 'polypeptide(L)'
;MASPPKRSEILSTGLSRLAVNAVVVTTVFTFLGILLAFLRFHARGRAALGKDDYVLMVVLLFLILQMVGVYLHTFLGGQGWSVQDLALHPERITWLLKPELGYTIVIVLIKTSILFPYLRIFGHLKMTKIHIYVLLALSWSWGIGVFFVSVFQCTPIKKAWYPEVPGH
;
A
#
# COMPACT_ATOMS: atom_id res chain seq x y z
N MET A 1 -8.03 -32.13 8.92
CA MET A 1 -7.78 -31.54 10.25
C MET A 1 -6.50 -30.74 10.17
N ALA A 2 -6.59 -29.42 10.02
CA ALA A 2 -5.41 -28.57 10.14
C ALA A 2 -5.09 -28.41 11.62
N SER A 3 -3.81 -28.55 11.98
CA SER A 3 -3.32 -28.30 13.32
C SER A 3 -3.68 -26.87 13.75
N PRO A 4 -4.19 -26.65 14.98
CA PRO A 4 -4.46 -25.31 15.47
C PRO A 4 -3.16 -24.47 15.40
N PRO A 5 -3.24 -23.17 15.09
CA PRO A 5 -2.06 -22.32 15.03
C PRO A 5 -1.31 -22.40 16.36
N LYS A 6 0.00 -22.67 16.30
CA LYS A 6 0.85 -22.78 17.49
C LYS A 6 0.73 -21.48 18.28
N ARG A 7 0.44 -21.58 19.58
CA ARG A 7 0.33 -20.47 20.56
C ARG A 7 1.50 -19.47 20.50
N SER A 8 2.64 -19.83 19.92
CA SER A 8 3.77 -18.93 19.68
C SER A 8 3.48 -17.81 18.67
N GLU A 9 2.49 -17.94 17.77
CA GLU A 9 2.20 -16.93 16.73
C GLU A 9 1.21 -15.84 17.15
N ILE A 10 0.42 -16.09 18.19
CA ILE A 10 -0.62 -15.17 18.68
C ILE A 10 -0.10 -14.48 19.95
N LEU A 11 0.05 -13.16 19.89
CA LEU A 11 0.51 -12.35 21.01
C LEU A 11 -0.59 -12.24 22.09
N SER A 12 -0.24 -11.80 23.31
CA SER A 12 -1.21 -11.58 24.40
C SER A 12 -2.34 -10.59 24.05
N THR A 13 -2.14 -9.78 23.02
CA THR A 13 -3.12 -8.83 22.45
C THR A 13 -4.12 -9.48 21.49
N GLY A 14 -4.04 -10.78 21.22
CA GLY A 14 -4.91 -11.49 20.27
C GLY A 14 -4.53 -11.30 18.79
N LEU A 15 -3.42 -10.62 18.52
CA LEU A 15 -2.89 -10.33 17.18
C LEU A 15 -1.79 -11.31 16.77
N SER A 16 -1.73 -11.65 15.48
CA SER A 16 -0.64 -12.44 14.93
C SER A 16 0.67 -11.65 14.89
N ARG A 17 1.82 -12.33 15.03
CA ARG A 17 3.15 -11.69 14.86
C ARG A 17 3.30 -10.99 13.51
N LEU A 18 2.70 -11.55 12.45
CA LEU A 18 2.70 -10.98 11.11
C LEU A 18 2.02 -9.61 11.10
N ALA A 19 0.86 -9.49 11.75
CA ALA A 19 0.11 -8.24 11.82
C ALA A 19 0.89 -7.17 12.60
N VAL A 20 1.49 -7.54 13.74
CA VAL A 20 2.33 -6.62 14.52
C VAL A 20 3.52 -6.13 13.71
N ASN A 21 4.24 -7.04 13.03
CA ASN A 21 5.38 -6.67 12.19
C ASN A 21 4.97 -5.72 11.05
N ALA A 22 3.83 -5.98 10.39
CA ALA A 22 3.33 -5.12 9.33
C ALA A 22 3.04 -3.69 9.82
N VAL A 23 2.39 -3.55 10.99
CA VAL A 23 2.12 -2.24 11.60
C VAL A 23 3.43 -1.54 11.97
N VAL A 24 4.34 -2.22 12.64
CA VAL A 24 5.64 -1.63 13.06
C VAL A 24 6.42 -1.12 11.85
N VAL A 25 6.59 -1.96 10.82
CA VAL A 25 7.30 -1.60 9.59
C VAL A 25 6.63 -0.41 8.91
N THR A 26 5.32 -0.47 8.71
CA THR A 26 4.58 0.60 8.02
C THR A 26 4.69 1.93 8.76
N THR A 27 4.57 1.92 10.09
CA THR A 27 4.67 3.13 10.91
C THR A 27 6.07 3.73 10.86
N VAL A 28 7.11 2.92 11.02
CA VAL A 28 8.50 3.40 11.01
C VAL A 28 8.87 4.01 9.66
N PHE A 29 8.57 3.32 8.55
CA PHE A 29 8.88 3.84 7.22
C PHE A 29 8.03 5.05 6.83
N THR A 30 6.77 5.11 7.26
CA THR A 30 5.91 6.29 7.02
C THR A 30 6.45 7.51 7.77
N PHE A 31 6.82 7.33 9.04
CA PHE A 31 7.43 8.40 9.83
C PHE A 31 8.75 8.87 9.22
N LEU A 32 9.61 7.94 8.81
CA LEU A 32 10.86 8.26 8.12
C LEU A 32 10.60 9.01 6.81
N GLY A 33 9.60 8.60 6.03
CA GLY A 33 9.20 9.28 4.79
C GLY A 33 8.74 10.73 5.04
N ILE A 34 7.93 10.95 6.07
CA ILE A 34 7.48 12.29 6.48
C ILE A 34 8.68 13.15 6.93
N LEU A 35 9.58 12.58 7.75
CA LEU A 35 10.77 13.27 8.23
C LEU A 35 11.68 13.70 7.06
N LEU A 36 11.95 12.80 6.12
CA LEU A 36 12.80 13.10 4.96
C LEU A 36 12.16 14.15 4.05
N ALA A 37 10.84 14.10 3.86
CA ALA A 37 10.13 15.12 3.10
C ALA A 37 10.17 16.48 3.81
N PHE A 38 9.99 16.51 5.14
CA PHE A 38 10.12 17.71 5.94
C PHE A 38 11.54 18.31 5.84
N LEU A 39 12.57 17.48 5.99
CA LEU A 39 13.97 17.90 5.81
C LEU A 39 14.22 18.45 4.42
N ARG A 40 13.64 17.85 3.37
CA ARG A 40 13.71 18.37 2.01
C ARG A 40 13.08 19.77 1.89
N PHE A 41 11.89 19.97 2.46
CA PHE A 41 11.26 21.29 2.46
C PHE A 41 12.09 22.31 3.24
N HIS A 42 12.62 21.92 4.40
CA HIS A 42 13.48 22.77 5.22
C HIS A 42 14.77 23.15 4.49
N ALA A 43 15.44 22.19 3.85
CA ALA A 43 16.67 22.41 3.08
C ALA A 43 16.44 23.31 1.85
N ARG A 44 15.21 23.36 1.30
CA ARG A 44 14.86 24.25 0.19
C ARG A 44 14.59 25.70 0.62
N GLY A 45 14.34 25.95 1.90
CA GLY A 45 14.10 27.29 2.43
C GLY A 45 12.96 28.03 1.72
N ARG A 46 13.23 29.25 1.23
CA ARG A 46 12.26 30.13 0.55
C ARG A 46 12.17 29.93 -0.98
N ALA A 47 12.85 28.93 -1.54
CA ALA A 47 12.77 28.67 -2.97
C ALA A 47 11.34 28.28 -3.38
N ALA A 48 10.86 28.80 -4.50
CA ALA A 48 9.51 28.52 -4.98
C ALA A 48 9.25 27.00 -5.10
N LEU A 49 8.05 26.58 -4.68
CA LEU A 49 7.61 25.19 -4.78
C LEU A 49 7.59 24.76 -6.24
N GLY A 50 8.33 23.70 -6.55
CA GLY A 50 8.35 23.11 -7.88
C GLY A 50 7.17 22.15 -8.04
N LYS A 51 6.81 21.85 -9.29
CA LYS A 51 5.81 20.81 -9.60
C LYS A 51 6.12 19.47 -8.91
N ASP A 52 7.41 19.15 -8.77
CA ASP A 52 7.90 17.96 -8.06
C ASP A 52 7.44 17.88 -6.60
N ASP A 53 7.32 19.01 -5.91
CA ASP A 53 7.00 19.04 -4.48
C ASP A 53 5.50 18.85 -4.23
N TYR A 54 4.65 19.25 -5.17
CA TYR A 54 3.22 18.92 -5.15
C TYR A 54 2.99 17.41 -5.30
N VAL A 55 3.75 16.75 -6.19
CA VAL A 55 3.69 15.28 -6.32
C VAL A 55 4.09 14.62 -5.01
N LEU A 56 5.16 15.10 -4.36
CA LEU A 56 5.60 14.59 -3.07
C LEU A 56 4.54 14.75 -1.97
N MET A 57 3.84 15.90 -1.91
CA MET A 57 2.75 16.11 -0.96
C MET A 57 1.60 15.13 -1.18
N VAL A 58 1.23 14.89 -2.43
CA VAL A 58 0.19 13.89 -2.77
C VAL A 58 0.64 12.51 -2.32
N VAL A 59 1.88 12.11 -2.59
CA VAL A 59 2.42 10.81 -2.17
C VAL A 59 2.41 10.66 -0.65
N LEU A 60 2.78 11.69 0.11
CA LEU A 60 2.72 11.65 1.58
C LEU A 60 1.30 11.44 2.10
N LEU A 61 0.31 12.11 1.49
CA LEU A 61 -1.09 11.93 1.85
C LEU A 61 -1.53 10.48 1.61
N PHE A 62 -1.20 9.92 0.45
CA PHE A 62 -1.51 8.51 0.16
C PHE A 62 -0.75 7.53 1.07
N LEU A 63 0.49 7.86 1.48
CA LEU A 63 1.26 7.05 2.43
C LEU A 63 0.60 7.01 3.82
N ILE A 64 0.07 8.15 4.29
CA ILE A 64 -0.68 8.23 5.54
C ILE A 64 -2.00 7.45 5.43
N LEU A 65 -2.72 7.59 4.31
CA LEU A 65 -3.94 6.81 4.07
C LEU A 65 -3.65 5.30 4.07
N GLN A 66 -2.53 4.88 3.47
CA GLN A 66 -2.10 3.49 3.51
C GLN A 66 -1.78 3.02 4.92
N MET A 67 -1.09 3.84 5.72
CA MET A 67 -0.84 3.55 7.13
C MET A 67 -2.16 3.30 7.86
N VAL A 68 -3.14 4.21 7.75
CA VAL A 68 -4.47 4.02 8.34
C VAL A 68 -5.13 2.73 7.84
N GLY A 69 -5.03 2.43 6.55
CA GLY A 69 -5.53 1.18 5.96
C GLY A 69 -4.92 -0.08 6.60
N VAL A 70 -3.61 -0.08 6.84
CA VAL A 70 -2.92 -1.21 7.51
C VAL A 70 -3.35 -1.34 8.97
N TYR A 71 -3.57 -0.22 9.68
CA TYR A 71 -4.12 -0.25 11.04
C TYR A 71 -5.54 -0.84 11.05
N LEU A 72 -6.44 -0.34 10.21
CA LEU A 72 -7.81 -0.87 10.08
C LEU A 72 -7.79 -2.36 9.73
N HIS A 73 -6.96 -2.75 8.77
CA HIS A 73 -6.78 -4.15 8.38
C HIS A 73 -6.27 -5.03 9.51
N THR A 74 -5.41 -4.51 10.37
CA THR A 74 -4.83 -5.26 11.49
C THR A 74 -5.82 -5.41 12.65
N PHE A 75 -6.61 -4.39 12.95
CA PHE A 75 -7.52 -4.38 14.10
C PHE A 75 -8.94 -4.88 13.78
N LEU A 76 -9.48 -4.54 12.60
CA LEU A 76 -10.78 -5.01 12.13
C LEU A 76 -10.67 -6.26 11.25
N GLY A 77 -9.63 -6.31 10.41
CA GLY A 77 -9.36 -7.48 9.57
C GLY A 77 -8.75 -8.63 10.38
N GLY A 78 -9.03 -9.86 9.96
CA GLY A 78 -8.48 -11.07 10.59
C GLY A 78 -7.03 -11.34 10.19
N GLN A 79 -6.15 -10.35 10.24
CA GLN A 79 -4.79 -10.46 9.69
C GLN A 79 -3.97 -11.52 10.45
N GLY A 80 -3.57 -12.57 9.72
CA GLY A 80 -2.82 -13.72 10.26
C GLY A 80 -3.66 -14.74 11.02
N TRP A 81 -4.98 -14.69 10.89
CA TRP A 81 -5.85 -15.81 11.26
C TRP A 81 -5.78 -16.91 10.20
N SER A 82 -6.13 -18.14 10.58
CA SER A 82 -6.21 -19.23 9.62
C SER A 82 -7.40 -19.03 8.68
N VAL A 83 -7.32 -19.62 7.47
CA VAL A 83 -8.42 -19.57 6.49
C VAL A 83 -9.72 -20.15 7.07
N GLN A 84 -9.62 -21.10 8.00
CA GLN A 84 -10.77 -21.73 8.66
C GLN A 84 -11.44 -20.76 9.65
N ASP A 85 -10.65 -19.99 10.40
CA ASP A 85 -11.17 -19.00 11.34
C ASP A 85 -11.80 -17.80 10.59
N LEU A 86 -11.24 -17.43 9.43
CA LEU A 86 -11.82 -16.42 8.54
C LEU A 86 -13.16 -16.86 7.94
N ALA A 87 -13.33 -18.15 7.64
CA ALA A 87 -14.57 -18.66 7.09
C ALA A 87 -15.76 -18.52 8.06
N LEU A 88 -15.49 -18.45 9.38
CA LEU A 88 -16.49 -18.19 10.41
C LEU A 88 -16.86 -16.70 10.52
N HIS A 89 -16.02 -15.82 9.98
CA HIS A 89 -16.16 -14.36 10.06
C HIS A 89 -16.00 -13.70 8.67
N PRO A 90 -16.93 -13.97 7.73
CA PRO A 90 -16.83 -13.52 6.34
C PRO A 90 -16.80 -11.99 6.20
N GLU A 91 -17.34 -11.24 7.16
CA GLU A 91 -17.29 -9.78 7.23
C GLU A 91 -15.84 -9.26 7.27
N ARG A 92 -14.92 -10.02 7.88
CA ARG A 92 -13.51 -9.64 8.02
C ARG A 92 -12.72 -9.83 6.73
N ILE A 93 -13.21 -10.64 5.80
CA ILE A 93 -12.55 -10.90 4.51
C ILE A 93 -12.55 -9.62 3.66
N THR A 94 -13.62 -8.81 3.70
CA THR A 94 -13.67 -7.54 2.95
C THR A 94 -12.60 -6.55 3.35
N TRP A 95 -12.22 -6.57 4.63
CA TRP A 95 -11.16 -5.74 5.16
C TRP A 95 -9.79 -6.19 4.66
N LEU A 96 -9.63 -7.42 4.16
CA LEU A 96 -8.39 -7.91 3.54
C LEU A 96 -8.23 -7.42 2.09
N LEU A 97 -9.32 -7.34 1.33
CA LEU A 97 -9.30 -6.94 -0.09
C LEU A 97 -9.11 -5.42 -0.29
N LYS A 98 -9.72 -4.59 0.55
CA LYS A 98 -9.72 -3.12 0.37
C LYS A 98 -8.31 -2.47 0.48
N PRO A 99 -7.44 -2.84 1.46
CA PRO A 99 -6.11 -2.25 1.61
C PRO A 99 -5.16 -2.60 0.46
N GLU A 100 -5.39 -3.70 -0.24
CA GLU A 100 -4.57 -4.17 -1.36
C GLU A 100 -4.63 -3.20 -2.56
N LEU A 101 -5.84 -2.67 -2.84
CA LEU A 101 -6.03 -1.65 -3.87
C LEU A 101 -5.32 -0.34 -3.50
N GLY A 102 -5.45 0.08 -2.24
CA GLY A 102 -4.75 1.27 -1.73
C GLY A 102 -3.24 1.14 -1.87
N TYR A 103 -2.70 -0.01 -1.48
CA TYR A 103 -1.27 -0.30 -1.57
C TYR A 103 -0.75 -0.20 -3.01
N THR A 104 -1.49 -0.77 -3.96
CA THR A 104 -1.16 -0.76 -5.38
C THR A 104 -1.12 0.66 -5.96
N ILE A 105 -2.04 1.53 -5.55
CA ILE A 105 -2.03 2.94 -5.97
C ILE A 105 -0.82 3.67 -5.36
N VAL A 106 -0.58 3.48 -4.07
CA VAL A 106 0.51 4.13 -3.33
C VAL A 106 1.88 3.79 -3.93
N ILE A 107 2.13 2.52 -4.25
CA ILE A 107 3.42 2.10 -4.80
C ILE A 107 3.69 2.71 -6.19
N VAL A 108 2.66 2.86 -7.03
CA VAL A 108 2.79 3.51 -8.35
C VAL A 108 3.07 5.01 -8.19
N LEU A 109 2.39 5.66 -7.24
CA LEU A 109 2.62 7.07 -6.92
C LEU A 109 4.03 7.31 -6.36
N ILE A 110 4.51 6.44 -5.46
CA ILE A 110 5.89 6.53 -4.92
C ILE A 110 6.92 6.42 -6.05
N LYS A 111 6.80 5.40 -6.92
CA LYS A 111 7.70 5.24 -8.08
C LYS A 111 7.68 6.50 -8.95
N THR A 112 6.49 7.02 -9.23
CA THR A 112 6.31 8.25 -10.00
C THR A 112 6.99 9.46 -9.34
N SER A 113 6.84 9.62 -8.01
CA SER A 113 7.47 10.70 -7.24
C SER A 113 9.00 10.60 -7.22
N ILE A 114 9.57 9.40 -7.31
CA ILE A 114 11.02 9.21 -7.42
C ILE A 114 11.47 9.56 -8.85
N LEU A 115 10.76 9.10 -9.88
CA LEU A 115 11.16 9.29 -11.27
C LEU A 115 11.14 10.77 -11.73
N PHE A 116 10.23 11.60 -11.20
CA PHE A 116 10.13 13.02 -11.59
C PHE A 116 11.41 13.84 -11.29
N PRO A 117 11.96 13.83 -10.06
CA PRO A 117 13.26 14.44 -9.77
C PRO A 117 14.40 13.91 -10.65
N TYR A 118 14.43 12.61 -10.95
CA TYR A 118 15.42 12.02 -11.85
C TYR A 118 15.31 12.58 -13.27
N LEU A 119 14.08 12.78 -13.77
CA LEU A 119 13.84 13.41 -15.06
C LEU A 119 14.32 14.86 -15.09
N ARG A 120 14.20 15.58 -13.97
CA ARG A 120 14.68 16.96 -13.86
C ARG A 120 16.20 17.06 -13.85
N ILE A 121 16.90 16.15 -13.15
CA ILE A 121 18.37 16.15 -13.04
C ILE A 121 19.01 15.62 -14.33
N PHE A 122 18.57 14.46 -14.80
CA PHE A 122 19.19 13.76 -15.93
C PHE A 122 18.48 13.96 -17.27
N GLY A 123 17.44 14.82 -17.33
CA GLY A 123 16.65 15.04 -18.53
C GLY A 123 17.40 15.64 -19.72
N HIS A 124 18.62 16.15 -19.51
CA HIS A 124 19.50 16.62 -20.57
C HIS A 124 20.06 15.46 -21.43
N LEU A 125 20.17 14.25 -20.85
CA LEU A 125 20.59 13.04 -21.57
C LEU A 125 19.38 12.37 -22.21
N LYS A 126 19.30 12.41 -23.55
CA LYS A 126 18.18 11.83 -24.31
C LYS A 126 17.95 10.36 -23.99
N MET A 127 19.02 9.57 -23.83
CA MET A 127 18.93 8.16 -23.47
C MET A 127 18.31 8.00 -22.07
N THR A 128 18.84 8.66 -21.05
CA THR A 128 18.31 8.58 -19.68
C THR A 128 16.86 9.01 -19.60
N LYS A 129 16.48 10.06 -20.35
CA LYS A 129 15.10 10.51 -20.47
C LYS A 129 14.17 9.40 -20.98
N ILE A 130 14.56 8.69 -22.04
CA ILE A 130 13.77 7.56 -22.60
C ILE A 130 13.63 6.44 -21.55
N HIS A 131 14.72 6.05 -20.89
CA HIS A 131 14.68 5.00 -19.86
C HIS A 131 13.73 5.36 -18.70
N ILE A 132 13.73 6.63 -18.25
CA ILE A 132 12.81 7.09 -17.20
C ILE A 132 11.36 7.00 -17.67
N TYR A 133 11.04 7.41 -18.91
CA TYR A 133 9.67 7.28 -19.44
C TYR A 133 9.25 5.83 -19.60
N VAL A 134 10.15 4.94 -20.02
CA VAL A 134 9.87 3.49 -20.08
C VAL A 134 9.58 2.93 -18.70
N LEU A 135 10.38 3.27 -17.68
CA LEU A 135 10.15 2.84 -16.30
C LEU A 135 8.84 3.38 -15.73
N LEU A 136 8.46 4.60 -16.10
CA LEU A 136 7.18 5.19 -15.72
C LEU A 136 6.03 4.40 -16.36
N ALA A 137 6.08 4.16 -17.67
CA ALA A 137 5.07 3.40 -18.40
C ALA A 137 4.94 1.97 -17.86
N LEU A 138 6.06 1.29 -17.61
CA LEU A 138 6.07 -0.05 -17.01
C LEU A 138 5.44 -0.05 -15.62
N SER A 139 5.79 0.92 -14.77
CA SER A 139 5.22 1.02 -13.41
C SER A 139 3.72 1.22 -13.41
N TRP A 140 3.21 2.08 -14.30
CA TRP A 140 1.77 2.30 -14.46
C TRP A 140 1.06 1.11 -15.08
N SER A 141 1.64 0.49 -16.11
CA SER A 141 1.06 -0.72 -16.73
C SER A 141 0.93 -1.88 -15.73
N TRP A 142 1.95 -2.08 -14.89
CA TRP A 142 1.91 -3.05 -13.81
C TRP A 142 0.86 -2.68 -12.76
N GLY A 143 0.78 -1.42 -12.34
CA GLY A 143 -0.22 -0.97 -11.37
C GLY A 143 -1.66 -1.17 -11.84
N ILE A 144 -1.92 -0.87 -13.13
CA ILE A 144 -3.23 -1.12 -13.76
C ILE A 144 -3.53 -2.62 -13.80
N GLY A 145 -2.54 -3.45 -14.18
CA GLY A 145 -2.69 -4.91 -14.20
C GLY A 145 -3.04 -5.47 -12.81
N VAL A 146 -2.29 -5.08 -11.78
CA VAL A 146 -2.54 -5.51 -10.40
C VAL A 146 -3.89 -5.01 -9.91
N PHE A 147 -4.28 -3.76 -10.23
CA PHE A 147 -5.59 -3.24 -9.86
C PHE A 147 -6.72 -4.13 -10.38
N PHE A 148 -6.68 -4.54 -11.65
CA PHE A 148 -7.68 -5.46 -12.20
C PHE A 148 -7.62 -6.85 -11.56
N VAL A 149 -6.41 -7.37 -11.34
CA VAL A 149 -6.26 -8.66 -10.65
C VAL A 149 -6.87 -8.61 -9.25
N SER A 150 -6.55 -7.59 -8.44
CA SER A 150 -7.10 -7.45 -7.09
C SER A 150 -8.62 -7.24 -7.08
N VAL A 151 -9.19 -6.65 -8.14
CA VAL A 151 -10.66 -6.54 -8.29
C VAL A 151 -11.31 -7.87 -8.67
N PHE A 152 -10.65 -8.66 -9.51
CA PHE A 152 -11.16 -9.92 -10.08
C PHE A 152 -10.59 -11.19 -9.44
N GLN A 153 -9.88 -11.06 -8.32
CA GLN A 153 -9.20 -12.20 -7.68
C GLN A 153 -10.16 -13.25 -7.12
N CYS A 154 -11.43 -12.90 -6.93
CA CYS A 154 -12.45 -13.80 -6.39
C CYS A 154 -13.65 -13.91 -7.33
N THR A 155 -14.07 -15.14 -7.58
CA THR A 155 -15.34 -15.48 -8.23
C THR A 155 -16.26 -16.13 -7.21
N PRO A 156 -17.48 -15.58 -6.94
CA PRO A 156 -18.09 -14.41 -7.58
C PRO A 156 -17.65 -13.06 -6.98
N ILE A 157 -17.43 -12.08 -7.86
CA ILE A 157 -16.94 -10.73 -7.51
C ILE A 157 -17.88 -10.06 -6.49
N LYS A 158 -19.19 -10.10 -6.73
CA LYS A 158 -20.17 -9.43 -5.87
C LYS A 158 -20.11 -9.91 -4.42
N LYS A 159 -19.88 -11.19 -4.19
CA LYS A 159 -19.79 -11.78 -2.85
C LYS A 159 -18.46 -11.48 -2.15
N ALA A 160 -17.38 -11.34 -2.93
CA ALA A 160 -16.08 -10.94 -2.39
C ALA A 160 -16.11 -9.52 -1.80
N TRP A 161 -16.83 -8.60 -2.45
CA TRP A 161 -16.98 -7.22 -1.97
C TRP A 161 -18.12 -7.04 -0.97
N TYR A 162 -19.18 -7.86 -1.07
CA TYR A 162 -20.35 -7.86 -0.21
C TYR A 162 -20.65 -9.28 0.30
N PRO A 163 -20.01 -9.71 1.40
CA PRO A 163 -20.16 -11.06 1.94
C PRO A 163 -21.59 -11.36 2.43
N GLU A 164 -22.34 -10.31 2.73
CA GLU A 164 -23.72 -10.39 3.23
C GLU A 164 -24.74 -10.78 2.14
N VAL A 165 -24.35 -10.72 0.87
CA VAL A 165 -25.26 -11.06 -0.24
C VAL A 165 -25.40 -12.58 -0.35
N PRO A 166 -26.63 -13.13 -0.34
CA PRO A 166 -26.85 -14.56 -0.53
C PRO A 166 -26.43 -15.00 -1.94
N GLY A 167 -25.67 -16.09 -2.04
CA GLY A 167 -25.13 -16.63 -3.29
C GLY A 167 -23.91 -17.51 -3.04
N HIS A 168 -23.46 -18.28 -4.04
CA HIS A 168 -22.23 -19.10 -3.98
C HIS A 168 -21.09 -18.35 -4.62
#